data_AF-A0A9E6CV84-F1
#
_entry.id   AF-A0A9E6CV84-F1
#
_cell.length_a   1.000
_cell.length_b   1.000
_cell.length_c   1.000
_cell.angle_alpha   90.00
_cell.angle_beta   90.00
_cell.angle_gamma   90.00
#
_symmetry.space_group_name_H-M   'P 1'
#
loop_
_entity.id
_entity.type
_entity.pdbx_description
1 polymer ?
#
loop_
_entity_poly.entity_id
_entity_poly.type
_entity_poly.pdbx_seq_one_letter_code
_entity_poly.pdbx_strand_id
1 'polypeptide(L)' 'EERRAEFAKIAGKYAEESRIAIRNIRRHGMDDLKKAEKDGDISKDEHHDFGEEIQDLTNTYVGMVDETLSNKETEIMQV' A
#
# COMPACT_ATOMS: atom_id res chain seq x y z
N GLU A 1 22.40 2.97 21.57
CA GLU A 1 21.79 1.79 20.92
C GLU A 1 20.32 1.60 21.29
N GLU A 2 19.99 1.51 22.59
CA GLU A 2 18.61 1.25 23.07
C GLU A 2 17.56 2.24 22.52
N ARG A 3 17.87 3.54 22.49
CA ARG A 3 17.00 4.58 21.94
C ARG A 3 16.81 4.50 20.41
N ARG A 4 17.79 3.95 19.68
CA ARG A 4 17.70 3.75 18.22
C ARG A 4 16.78 2.59 17.88
N ALA A 5 16.84 1.51 18.67
CA ALA A 5 15.92 0.39 18.54
C ALA A 5 14.46 0.81 18.78
N GLU A 6 14.22 1.73 19.72
CA GLU A 6 12.89 2.29 19.94
C GLU A 6 12.39 3.11 18.73
N PHE A 7 13.23 3.94 18.13
CA PHE A 7 12.88 4.68 16.91
C PHE A 7 12.62 3.76 15.71
N ALA A 8 13.42 2.71 15.54
CA ALA A 8 13.18 1.71 14.48
C ALA A 8 11.81 1.03 14.66
N LYS A 9 11.44 0.68 15.91
CA LYS A 9 10.12 0.11 16.21
C LYS A 9 8.97 1.05 15.85
N ILE A 10 9.13 2.35 16.11
CA ILE A 10 8.14 3.37 15.72
C ILE A 10 8.02 3.47 14.20
N ALA A 11 9.14 3.48 13.48
CA ALA A 11 9.14 3.49 12.01
C ALA A 11 8.40 2.27 11.45
N GLY A 12 8.65 1.07 12.00
CA GLY A 12 7.94 -0.15 11.61
C GLY A 12 6.43 -0.07 11.85
N LYS A 13 6.00 0.56 12.94
CA LYS A 13 4.56 0.80 13.21
C LYS A 13 3.93 1.69 12.15
N TYR A 14 4.58 2.80 11.77
CA TYR A 14 4.08 3.69 10.72
C TYR A 14 4.02 3.01 9.35
N ALA A 15 5.00 2.17 9.03
CA ALA A 15 4.97 1.39 7.79
C ALA A 15 3.79 0.41 7.78
N GLU A 16 3.48 -0.25 8.91
CA GLU A 16 2.34 -1.16 8.97
C GLU A 16 0.99 -0.43 8.85
N GLU A 17 0.84 0.70 9.54
CA GLU A 17 -0.36 1.54 9.40
C GLU A 17 -0.56 2.00 7.95
N SER A 18 0.53 2.37 7.27
CA SER A 18 0.51 2.75 5.85
C SER A 18 0.11 1.58 4.94
N ARG A 19 0.65 0.38 5.16
CA ARG A 19 0.27 -0.83 4.41
C ARG A 19 -1.20 -1.18 4.62
N ILE A 20 -1.72 -1.04 5.84
CA ILE A 20 -3.14 -1.26 6.14
C ILE A 20 -4.00 -0.25 5.38
N ALA A 21 -3.63 1.03 5.39
CA ALA A 21 -4.36 2.08 4.67
C ALA A 21 -4.41 1.80 3.16
N ILE A 22 -3.27 1.43 2.55
CA ILE A 22 -3.20 1.06 1.13
C ILE A 22 -4.12 -0.11 0.81
N ARG A 23 -4.12 -1.17 1.63
CA ARG A 23 -4.99 -2.35 1.44
C ARG A 23 -6.48 -2.00 1.56
N ASN A 24 -6.83 -1.07 2.45
CA ASN A 24 -8.21 -0.60 2.58
C ASN A 24 -8.64 0.19 1.33
N ILE A 25 -7.80 1.09 0.83
CA ILE A 25 -8.07 1.85 -0.39
C ILE A 25 -8.25 0.90 -1.58
N ARG A 26 -7.38 -0.10 -1.74
CA ARG A 26 -7.52 -1.13 -2.77
C ARG A 26 -8.89 -1.84 -2.67
N ARG A 27 -9.30 -2.23 -1.46
CA ARG A 27 -10.60 -2.88 -1.25
C ARG A 27 -11.73 -1.98 -1.72
N HIS A 28 -11.73 -0.70 -1.31
CA HIS A 28 -12.73 0.26 -1.74
C HIS A 28 -12.76 0.42 -3.26
N GLY A 29 -11.60 0.59 -3.92
CA GLY A 29 -11.53 0.69 -5.38
C GLY A 29 -12.08 -0.56 -6.09
N MET A 30 -11.77 -1.77 -5.59
CA MET A 30 -12.30 -3.01 -6.16
C MET A 30 -13.81 -3.17 -5.94
N ASP A 31 -14.33 -2.74 -4.79
CA ASP A 31 -15.76 -2.75 -4.52
C ASP A 31 -16.52 -1.75 -5.43
N ASP A 32 -15.92 -0.59 -5.70
CA ASP A 32 -16.46 0.43 -6.61
C ASP A 32 -16.47 -0.06 -8.07
N LEU A 33 -15.38 -0.70 -8.54
CA LEU A 33 -15.35 -1.33 -9.86
C LEU A 33 -16.44 -2.38 -10.02
N LYS A 34 -16.57 -3.27 -9.04
CA LYS A 34 -17.60 -4.32 -9.05
C LYS A 34 -19.01 -3.75 -9.07
N LYS A 35 -19.22 -2.59 -8.45
CA LYS A 35 -20.49 -1.88 -8.51
C LYS A 35 -20.73 -1.27 -9.89
N ALA A 36 -19.74 -0.57 -10.45
CA ALA A 36 -19.82 0.01 -11.80
C ALA A 36 -20.10 -1.05 -12.88
N GLU A 37 -19.50 -2.24 -12.79
CA GLU A 37 -19.76 -3.36 -13.72
C GLU A 37 -21.23 -3.81 -13.63
N LYS A 38 -21.78 -3.92 -12.40
CA LYS A 38 -23.17 -4.33 -12.19
C LYS A 38 -24.19 -3.28 -12.65
N ASP A 39 -23.86 -2.01 -12.44
CA ASP A 39 -24.70 -0.88 -12.84
C ASP A 39 -24.64 -0.66 -14.36
N GLY A 40 -23.68 -1.30 -15.05
CA GLY A 40 -23.49 -1.25 -16.49
C GLY A 40 -22.69 -0.03 -16.96
N ASP A 41 -22.06 0.69 -16.03
CA ASP A 41 -21.23 1.86 -16.31
C ASP A 41 -19.89 1.48 -16.96
N ILE A 42 -19.40 0.27 -16.70
CA ILE A 42 -18.20 -0.31 -17.32
C ILE A 42 -18.47 -1.73 -17.81
N SER A 43 -17.77 -2.13 -18.86
CA SER A 43 -17.74 -3.51 -19.34
C SER A 43 -16.88 -4.42 -18.47
N LYS A 44 -17.00 -5.73 -18.70
CA LYS A 44 -16.18 -6.73 -18.00
C LYS A 44 -14.69 -6.63 -18.34
N ASP A 45 -14.37 -6.22 -19.56
CA ASP A 45 -13.00 -6.02 -20.00
C ASP A 45 -12.41 -4.78 -19.30
N GLU A 46 -13.14 -3.66 -19.24
CA GLU A 46 -12.73 -2.48 -18.48
C GLU A 46 -12.60 -2.76 -16.97
N HIS A 47 -13.50 -3.56 -16.38
CA HIS A 47 -13.38 -4.00 -15.00
C HIS A 47 -12.08 -4.78 -14.75
N HIS A 48 -11.67 -5.63 -15.69
CA HIS A 48 -10.43 -6.37 -15.61
C HIS A 48 -9.22 -5.43 -15.66
N ASP A 49 -9.18 -4.54 -16.66
CA ASP A 49 -8.05 -3.64 -16.90
C ASP A 49 -7.86 -2.65 -15.74
N PHE A 50 -8.94 -2.01 -15.26
CA PHE A 50 -8.86 -1.14 -14.08
C PHE A 50 -8.52 -1.91 -12.81
N GLY A 51 -8.92 -3.19 -12.71
CA GLY A 51 -8.53 -4.06 -11.61
C GLY A 51 -7.03 -4.34 -11.57
N GLU A 52 -6.42 -4.56 -12.74
CA GLU A 52 -4.96 -4.67 -12.88
C GLU A 52 -4.26 -3.37 -12.49
N GLU A 53 -4.73 -2.22 -12.98
CA GLU A 53 -4.17 -0.91 -12.63
C GLU A 53 -4.20 -0.64 -11.12
N ILE A 54 -5.33 -0.93 -10.46
CA ILE A 54 -5.46 -0.80 -9.00
C ILE A 54 -4.46 -1.72 -8.29
N GLN A 55 -4.25 -2.93 -8.78
CA GLN A 55 -3.33 -3.89 -8.19
C GLN A 55 -1.87 -3.46 -8.39
N ASP A 56 -1.51 -2.93 -9.54
CA ASP A 56 -0.17 -2.41 -9.84
C ASP A 56 0.16 -1.17 -9.00
N LEU A 57 -0.79 -0.24 -8.86
CA LEU A 57 -0.65 0.90 -7.94
C LEU A 57 -0.47 0.42 -6.49
N THR A 58 -1.28 -0.56 -6.05
CA THR A 58 -1.14 -1.14 -4.70
C THR A 58 0.26 -1.71 -4.50
N ASN A 59 0.75 -2.51 -5.45
CA ASN A 59 2.07 -3.13 -5.38
C ASN A 59 3.17 -2.08 -5.33
N THR A 60 3.07 -1.05 -6.18
CA THR A 60 4.02 0.06 -6.23
C THR A 60 4.11 0.77 -4.89
N TYR A 61 2.99 1.20 -4.33
CA TYR A 61 3.01 1.96 -3.06
C TYR A 61 3.40 1.10 -1.85
N VAL A 62 3.03 -0.19 -1.83
CA VAL A 62 3.54 -1.10 -0.78
C VAL A 62 5.06 -1.25 -0.90
N GLY A 63 5.59 -1.44 -2.11
CA GLY A 63 7.03 -1.50 -2.35
C GLY A 63 7.76 -0.24 -1.89
N MET A 64 7.20 0.94 -2.20
CA MET A 64 7.75 2.23 -1.74
C MET A 64 7.77 2.35 -0.21
N VAL A 65 6.74 1.85 0.48
CA VAL A 65 6.70 1.84 1.96
C VAL A 65 7.80 0.95 2.52
N ASP A 66 7.98 -0.24 1.95
CA ASP A 66 9.00 -1.20 2.40
C ASP A 66 10.42 -0.68 2.14
N GLU A 67 10.66 -0.06 0.97
CA GLU A 67 11.94 0.60 0.64
C GLU A 67 12.21 1.76 1.60
N THR A 68 11.21 2.62 1.84
CA THR A 68 11.35 3.77 2.74
C THR A 68 11.65 3.32 4.17
N LEU A 69 10.98 2.27 4.66
CA LEU A 69 11.25 1.70 5.97
C LEU A 69 12.68 1.16 6.05
N SER A 70 13.11 0.38 5.07
CA SER A 70 14.45 -0.21 5.04
C SER A 70 15.55 0.85 5.02
N ASN A 71 15.38 1.89 4.20
CA ASN A 71 16.29 3.04 4.17
C ASN A 71 16.33 3.76 5.51
N LYS A 72 15.15 3.98 6.13
CA LYS A 72 15.07 4.69 7.41
C LYS A 72 15.64 3.89 8.58
N GLU A 73 15.40 2.59 8.61
CA GLU A 73 16.01 1.69 9.60
C GLU A 73 17.54 1.69 9.46
N THR A 74 18.05 1.64 8.22
CA THR A 74 19.49 1.75 7.96
C THR A 74 20.06 3.08 8.46
N GLU A 75 19.41 4.21 8.16
CA GLU A 75 19.82 5.54 8.63
C GLU A 75 19.80 5.66 10.16
N ILE A 76 18.79 5.10 10.83
CA ILE A 76 18.68 5.08 12.29
C ILE A 76 19.84 4.28 12.91
N MET A 77 20.27 3.21 12.25
CA MET A 77 21.26 2.27 12.77
C MET A 77 22.70 2.63 12.39
N GLN A 78 22.93 3.23 11.23
CA GLN A 78 24.26 3.70 10.81
C GLN A 78 24.76 4.85 11.71
N VAL A 79 26.07 4.92 11.84
CA VAL A 79 26.83 6.03 12.42
C VAL A 79 27.59 6.67 11.28
#